data_AF-A0A1W7AB10-F1
#
_entry.id   AF-A0A1W7AB10-F1
#
_cell.length_a   1.000
_cell.length_b   1.000
_cell.length_c   1.000
_cell.angle_alpha   90.00
_cell.angle_beta   90.00
_cell.angle_gamma   90.00
#
_symmetry.space_group_name_H-M   'P 1'
#
loop_
_entity.id
_entity.type
_entity.pdbx_description
1 polymer ?
#
loop_
_entity_poly.entity_id
_entity_poly.type
_entity_poly.pdbx_seq_one_letter_code
_entity_poly.pdbx_strand_id
1 'polypeptide(L)'
;MHEEKFVLMEGETMTLVEIAKELEHITGYTTRDTLGDIDRVVAQKPNFEQDFETYVINYQFNESEDEVDVTVTTPKDGRQYLKNDKVKIRLISYKTRS
;
A
#
# COMPACT_ATOMS: atom_id res chain seq x y z
N MET A 1 -6.93 11.31 13.18
CA MET A 1 -7.61 11.59 11.89
C MET A 1 -6.54 12.05 10.90
N HIS A 2 -5.96 11.11 10.14
CA HIS A 2 -4.84 11.34 9.20
C HIS A 2 -5.27 11.28 7.72
N GLU A 3 -6.56 11.08 7.48
CA GLU A 3 -7.15 10.70 6.18
C GLU A 3 -6.92 11.76 5.09
N GLU A 4 -7.07 13.04 5.41
CA GLU A 4 -6.81 14.15 4.47
C GLU A 4 -5.37 14.17 3.93
N LYS A 5 -4.40 13.72 4.75
CA LYS A 5 -2.99 13.67 4.35
C LYS A 5 -2.68 12.46 3.47
N PHE A 6 -3.38 11.35 3.67
CA PHE A 6 -3.18 10.15 2.85
C PHE A 6 -3.67 10.32 1.42
N VAL A 7 -4.71 11.12 1.19
CA VAL A 7 -5.19 11.46 -0.17
C VAL A 7 -4.08 12.07 -1.03
N LEU A 8 -3.10 12.77 -0.44
CA LEU A 8 -1.98 13.35 -1.17
C LEU A 8 -1.02 12.30 -1.76
N MET A 9 -1.02 11.08 -1.23
CA MET A 9 -0.22 9.97 -1.75
C MET A 9 -0.97 9.19 -2.85
N GLU A 10 -2.29 9.34 -2.97
CA GLU A 10 -3.06 8.60 -3.96
C GLU A 10 -2.72 9.07 -5.38
N GLY A 11 -2.44 8.11 -6.28
CA GLY A 11 -2.02 8.37 -7.65
C GLY A 11 -0.50 8.48 -7.83
N GLU A 12 0.27 8.66 -6.75
CA GLU A 12 1.73 8.67 -6.77
C GLU A 12 2.31 7.28 -7.08
N THR A 13 3.57 7.27 -7.52
CA THR A 13 4.29 6.04 -7.87
C THR A 13 5.61 5.96 -7.13
N MET A 14 5.71 5.01 -6.19
CA MET A 14 6.83 4.89 -5.26
C MET A 14 7.01 3.44 -4.80
N THR A 15 8.11 3.16 -4.12
CA THR A 15 8.42 1.83 -3.55
C THR A 15 7.70 1.61 -2.23
N LEU A 16 7.55 0.35 -1.80
CA LEU A 16 6.92 0.03 -0.50
C LEU A 16 7.64 0.67 0.69
N VAL A 17 8.97 0.82 0.61
CA VAL A 17 9.78 1.48 1.65
C VAL A 17 9.51 2.98 1.69
N GLU A 18 9.32 3.63 0.54
CA GLU A 18 8.94 5.05 0.48
C GLU A 18 7.53 5.25 1.05
N ILE A 19 6.59 4.35 0.75
CA ILE A 19 5.24 4.37 1.34
C ILE A 19 5.34 4.30 2.85
N ALA A 20 6.08 3.33 3.40
CA ALA A 20 6.26 3.18 4.84
C ALA A 20 6.75 4.49 5.48
N LYS A 21 7.80 5.12 4.91
CA LYS A 21 8.35 6.38 5.42
C LYS A 21 7.35 7.53 5.40
N GLU A 22 6.55 7.65 4.35
CA GLU A 22 5.51 8.68 4.28
C GLU A 22 4.40 8.42 5.31
N LEU A 23 4.01 7.15 5.51
CA LEU A 23 3.06 6.79 6.57
C LEU A 23 3.61 7.14 7.96
N GLU A 24 4.88 6.87 8.22
CA GLU A 24 5.55 7.24 9.48
C GLU A 24 5.58 8.75 9.67
N HIS A 25 5.89 9.50 8.61
CA HIS A 25 5.88 10.97 8.65
C HIS A 25 4.48 11.56 8.89
N ILE A 26 3.44 10.97 8.30
CA ILE A 26 2.05 11.44 8.43
C ILE A 26 1.46 11.11 9.81
N THR A 27 1.74 9.92 10.33
CA THR A 27 1.17 9.39 11.58
C THR A 27 2.00 9.76 12.80
N GLY A 28 3.31 9.91 12.65
CA GLY A 28 4.27 10.03 13.75
C GLY A 28 4.63 8.70 14.41
N TYR A 29 4.13 7.57 13.89
CA TYR A 29 4.44 6.22 14.36
C TYR A 29 5.52 5.58 13.50
N THR A 30 6.14 4.50 13.99
CA THR A 30 7.09 3.69 13.23
C THR A 30 6.42 2.41 12.72
N THR A 31 6.68 2.06 11.46
CA THR A 31 6.15 0.83 10.86
C THR A 31 6.85 -0.40 11.43
N ARG A 32 6.12 -1.50 11.61
CA ARG A 32 6.69 -2.79 12.06
C ARG A 32 7.57 -3.44 10.99
N ASP A 33 7.12 -3.36 9.74
CA ASP A 33 7.85 -3.81 8.55
C ASP A 33 7.71 -2.74 7.46
N THR A 34 8.85 -2.29 6.93
CA THR A 34 8.92 -1.32 5.83
C THR A 34 8.34 -1.83 4.51
N LEU A 35 8.14 -3.14 4.36
CA LEU A 35 7.49 -3.73 3.18
C LEU A 35 6.00 -3.98 3.39
N GLY A 36 5.54 -3.97 4.64
CA GLY A 36 4.19 -4.37 5.02
C GLY A 36 3.86 -5.83 4.69
N ASP A 37 2.66 -6.24 5.09
CA ASP A 37 2.09 -7.52 4.70
C ASP A 37 1.43 -7.40 3.32
N ILE A 38 1.91 -8.18 2.36
CA ILE A 38 1.52 -8.08 0.94
C ILE A 38 0.47 -9.12 0.60
N ASP A 39 -0.73 -8.67 0.25
CA ASP A 39 -1.81 -9.52 -0.24
C ASP A 39 -2.14 -9.22 -1.71
N ARG A 40 -2.10 -10.27 -2.55
CA ARG A 40 -2.49 -10.15 -3.96
C ARG A 40 -4.00 -10.25 -4.11
N VAL A 41 -4.61 -9.27 -4.75
CA VAL A 41 -6.05 -9.29 -5.05
C VAL A 41 -6.26 -10.02 -6.37
N VAL A 42 -6.79 -11.23 -6.30
CA VAL A 42 -7.15 -12.02 -7.49
C VAL A 42 -8.63 -11.77 -7.80
N ALA A 43 -8.90 -11.19 -8.96
CA ALA A 43 -10.27 -11.03 -9.44
C ALA A 43 -10.94 -12.41 -9.59
N GLN A 44 -12.14 -12.57 -9.00
CA GLN A 44 -12.90 -13.82 -9.10
C GLN A 44 -13.31 -14.17 -10.53
N LYS A 45 -13.42 -13.16 -11.41
CA LYS A 45 -13.60 -13.33 -12.85
C LYS A 45 -12.33 -12.86 -13.54
N PRO A 46 -11.67 -13.71 -14.35
CA PRO A 46 -10.48 -13.30 -15.07
C PRO A 46 -10.85 -12.21 -16.07
N ASN A 47 -10.27 -11.02 -15.87
CA ASN A 47 -10.28 -9.96 -16.87
C ASN A 47 -8.98 -10.08 -17.68
N PHE A 48 -9.07 -10.70 -18.86
CA PHE A 48 -7.92 -10.90 -19.73
C PHE A 48 -7.39 -9.60 -20.35
N GLU A 49 -8.25 -8.57 -20.44
CA GLU A 49 -7.88 -7.24 -20.94
C GLU A 49 -7.18 -6.37 -19.89
N GLN A 50 -7.25 -6.76 -18.61
CA GLN A 50 -6.57 -6.05 -17.53
C GLN A 50 -5.06 -6.26 -17.64
N ASP A 51 -4.34 -5.17 -17.86
CA ASP A 51 -2.90 -5.07 -18.06
C ASP A 51 -2.13 -4.79 -16.76
N PHE A 52 -2.82 -4.70 -15.63
CA PHE A 52 -2.24 -4.50 -14.31
C PHE A 52 -2.67 -5.58 -13.30
N GLU A 53 -1.85 -5.78 -12.29
CA GLU A 53 -2.18 -6.52 -11.08
C GLU A 53 -2.51 -5.56 -9.93
N THR A 54 -3.26 -6.05 -8.94
CA THR A 54 -3.66 -5.28 -7.77
C THR A 54 -3.19 -5.99 -6.51
N TYR A 55 -2.64 -5.23 -5.58
CA TYR A 55 -2.20 -5.70 -4.28
C TYR A 55 -2.75 -4.77 -3.20
N VAL A 56 -2.99 -5.34 -2.02
CA VAL A 56 -3.23 -4.60 -0.79
C VAL A 56 -2.01 -4.83 0.10
N ILE A 57 -1.41 -3.74 0.56
CA ILE A 57 -0.27 -3.76 1.47
C ILE A 57 -0.75 -3.24 2.82
N ASN A 58 -0.73 -4.09 3.84
CA ASN A 58 -1.10 -3.71 5.20
C ASN A 58 0.14 -3.27 5.97
N TYR A 59 0.11 -2.06 6.52
CA TYR A 59 1.14 -1.51 7.39
C TYR A 59 0.61 -1.42 8.81
N GLN A 60 1.34 -2.02 9.74
CA GLN A 60 1.10 -1.96 11.18
C GLN A 60 2.15 -1.09 11.84
N PHE A 61 1.79 -0.47 12.97
CA PHE A 61 2.68 0.42 13.71
C PHE A 61 3.18 -0.21 15.02
N ASN A 62 4.34 0.23 15.51
CA ASN A 62 4.88 -0.24 16.79
C ASN A 62 4.14 0.38 17.98
N GLU A 63 3.76 1.65 17.85
CA GLU A 63 3.21 2.47 18.94
C GLU A 63 1.67 2.46 18.98
N SER A 64 1.00 1.86 18.00
CA SER A 64 -0.45 1.78 17.90
C SER A 64 -0.93 0.42 17.40
N GLU A 65 -2.16 0.04 17.76
CA GLU A 65 -2.89 -1.07 17.13
C GLU A 65 -3.59 -0.66 15.84
N ASP A 66 -3.47 0.60 15.44
CA ASP A 66 -3.96 1.09 14.16
C ASP A 66 -3.20 0.46 12.99
N GLU A 67 -3.88 0.40 11.84
CA GLU A 67 -3.36 -0.20 10.62
C GLU A 67 -3.66 0.69 9.41
N VAL A 68 -2.85 0.58 8.37
CA VAL A 68 -3.08 1.22 7.08
C VAL A 68 -3.07 0.19 5.97
N ASP A 69 -4.16 0.12 5.22
CA ASP A 69 -4.20 -0.63 3.97
C ASP A 69 -3.87 0.32 2.81
N VAL A 70 -2.87 -0.04 2.02
CA VAL A 70 -2.48 0.67 0.79
C VAL A 70 -2.78 -0.23 -0.40
N THR A 71 -3.77 0.15 -1.21
CA THR A 71 -4.07 -0.53 -2.46
C THR A 71 -3.16 -0.01 -3.55
N VAL A 72 -2.42 -0.90 -4.21
CA VAL A 72 -1.46 -0.55 -5.25
C VAL A 72 -1.69 -1.36 -6.52
N THR A 73 -1.24 -0.81 -7.65
CA THR A 73 -1.25 -1.50 -8.94
C THR A 73 0.10 -1.49 -9.62
N THR A 74 0.33 -2.50 -10.43
CA THR A 74 1.59 -2.76 -11.13
C THR A 74 1.33 -3.38 -12.50
N PRO A 75 2.20 -3.21 -13.50
CA PRO A 75 1.99 -3.80 -14.83
C PRO A 75 2.11 -5.33 -14.82
N LYS A 76 1.32 -6.04 -15.63
CA LYS A 76 1.16 -7.52 -15.61
C LYS A 76 2.30 -8.31 -16.29
N ASP A 77 3.42 -7.69 -16.59
CA ASP A 77 4.53 -8.18 -17.43
C ASP A 77 5.41 -9.30 -16.82
N GLY A 78 4.82 -10.13 -15.95
CA GLY A 78 5.26 -11.50 -15.70
C GLY A 78 6.37 -11.69 -14.66
N ARG A 79 7.05 -10.61 -14.23
CA ARG A 79 7.98 -10.63 -13.09
C ARG A 79 7.97 -9.29 -12.36
N GLN A 80 7.09 -9.18 -11.37
CA GLN A 80 7.13 -8.05 -10.45
C GLN A 80 7.85 -8.44 -9.17
N TYR A 81 8.86 -7.65 -8.83
CA TYR A 81 9.53 -7.73 -7.55
C TYR A 81 9.03 -6.56 -6.69
N LEU A 82 7.82 -6.68 -6.15
CA LEU A 82 7.15 -5.63 -5.35
C LEU A 82 8.04 -4.99 -4.27
N LYS A 83 8.99 -5.75 -3.73
CA LYS A 83 9.93 -5.27 -2.71
C LYS A 83 10.88 -4.18 -3.22
N ASN A 84 11.17 -4.17 -4.51
CA ASN A 84 12.14 -3.26 -5.15
C ASN A 84 11.49 -2.37 -6.23
N ASP A 85 10.37 -2.81 -6.79
CA ASP A 85 9.70 -2.10 -7.89
C ASP A 85 8.83 -0.97 -7.36
N LYS A 86 8.68 0.08 -8.18
CA LYS A 86 7.72 1.12 -7.90
C LYS A 86 6.31 0.63 -8.21
N VAL A 87 5.39 0.95 -7.31
CA VAL A 87 3.98 0.63 -7.43
C VAL A 87 3.17 1.92 -7.49
N LYS A 88 2.06 1.90 -8.22
CA LYS A 88 1.15 3.05 -8.26
C LYS A 88 0.10 2.92 -7.16
N ILE A 89 0.04 3.91 -6.28
CA ILE A 89 -0.94 3.96 -5.18
C ILE A 89 -2.32 4.30 -5.76
N ARG A 90 -3.34 3.55 -5.35
CA ARG A 90 -4.72 3.73 -5.79
C ARG A 90 -5.66 4.21 -4.70
N LEU A 91 -5.45 3.71 -3.48
CA LEU A 91 -6.29 4.01 -2.34
C LEU A 91 -5.49 3.78 -1.08
N ILE A 92 -5.65 4.65 -0.09
CA ILE A 92 -5.13 4.44 1.26
C ILE A 92 -6.30 4.44 2.24
N SER A 93 -6.37 3.44 3.10
CA SER A 93 -7.42 3.32 4.12
C SER A 93 -6.81 3.16 5.50
N TYR A 94 -7.09 4.12 6.37
CA TYR A 94 -6.64 4.09 7.76
C TYR A 94 -7.69 3.40 8.64
N LYS A 95 -7.28 2.39 9.40
CA LYS A 95 -8.14 1.61 10.28
C LYS A 95 -7.73 1.87 11.72
N THR A 96 -8.61 2.53 12.48
CA THR A 96 -8.42 2.71 13.91
C THR A 96 -8.97 1.50 14.66
N ARG A 97 -8.17 0.89 15.53
CA ARG A 97 -8.68 -0.13 16.47
C ARG A 97 -8.98 0.56 17.80
N SER A 98 -10.27 0.69 18.11
CA SER A 98 -10.80 1.29 19.36
C SER A 98 -11.00 0.24 20.45
#